data_AF-A0A022KRW2-F1
#
_entry.id   AF-A0A022KRW2-F1
#
_cell.length_a   1.000
_cell.length_b   1.000
_cell.length_c   1.000
_cell.angle_alpha   90.00
_cell.angle_beta   90.00
_cell.angle_gamma   90.00
#
_symmetry.space_group_name_H-M   'P 1'
#
loop_
_entity.id
_entity.type
_entity.pdbx_description
1 polymer ?
#
loop_
_entity_poly.entity_id
_entity_poly.type
_entity_poly.pdbx_seq_one_letter_code
_entity_poly.pdbx_strand_id
1 'polypeptide(L)'
;MTTTQPTTAAAPVPAANDRESLITGEAVLLDLRTASFAVRMVSAAIDGVAQLGILVGGTVGVVWAMSALNLDDGFLAAGVLLMSVSAYVGYPVLCEMLLQGRSLGRLVMGTRVVREDGGPVHVRQSVLRAVMAMLEIWATAGALALTSSVLDRKSRRIGDLLAGTVVIQERMAAPEPNRVELPEQLRSWAEGADVGRLPVTLAQDIRSLLPRADRIHPASRKQLSRDLLQRTLPHVAPAPPPGTDPEAFLAAVVSERSRRDELRLRKAVAAQRELAAEVRVPSITA
;
A
#
# COMPACT_ATOMS: atom_id res chain seq x y z
N MET A 1 22.25 -47.91 54.24
CA MET A 1 22.95 -47.11 53.22
C MET A 1 21.99 -46.94 52.06
N THR A 2 21.30 -45.80 52.03
CA THR A 2 20.16 -45.54 51.14
C THR A 2 20.51 -44.28 50.35
N THR A 3 20.76 -44.45 49.05
CA THR A 3 21.23 -43.40 48.15
C THR A 3 20.08 -42.48 47.76
N THR A 4 20.13 -41.21 48.15
CA THR A 4 19.23 -40.15 47.69
C THR A 4 19.79 -39.50 46.42
N GLN A 5 19.01 -39.49 45.33
CA GLN A 5 19.29 -38.66 44.15
C GLN A 5 18.88 -37.19 44.41
N PRO A 6 19.59 -36.20 43.85
CA PRO A 6 19.14 -34.81 43.88
C PRO A 6 18.19 -34.52 42.70
N THR A 7 16.98 -34.08 43.01
CA THR A 7 16.03 -33.50 42.04
C THR A 7 16.49 -32.10 41.67
N THR A 8 16.97 -31.90 40.44
CA THR A 8 17.24 -30.57 39.88
C THR A 8 15.91 -29.89 39.54
N ALA A 9 15.56 -28.86 40.31
CA ALA A 9 14.43 -27.98 40.02
C ALA A 9 14.72 -27.15 38.76
N ALA A 10 13.87 -27.28 37.74
CA ALA A 10 13.92 -26.48 36.52
C ALA A 10 13.36 -25.06 36.77
N ALA A 11 14.09 -24.05 36.26
CA ALA A 11 13.71 -22.65 36.32
C ALA A 11 12.48 -22.33 35.44
N PRO A 12 11.67 -21.30 35.78
CA PRO A 12 10.45 -20.97 35.05
C PRO A 12 10.75 -20.29 33.70
N VAL A 13 10.09 -20.77 32.65
CA VAL A 13 10.13 -20.20 31.29
C VAL A 13 9.30 -18.90 31.28
N PRO A 14 9.83 -17.77 30.78
CA PRO A 14 9.07 -16.52 30.70
C PRO A 14 7.94 -16.63 29.66
N ALA A 15 6.77 -16.13 30.05
CA ALA A 15 5.53 -16.15 29.29
C ALA A 15 5.71 -15.61 27.86
N ALA A 16 5.36 -16.44 26.89
CA ALA A 16 5.23 -16.04 25.50
C ALA A 16 4.11 -14.99 25.38
N ASN A 17 4.44 -13.84 24.79
CA ASN A 17 3.50 -12.82 24.37
C ASN A 17 2.31 -13.46 23.65
N ASP A 18 1.10 -13.17 24.14
CA ASP A 18 -0.17 -13.41 23.45
C ASP A 18 -0.14 -12.74 22.08
N ARG A 19 0.18 -13.54 21.07
CA ARG A 19 -0.22 -13.29 19.68
C ARG A 19 -1.38 -14.22 19.42
N GLU A 20 -2.58 -13.67 19.46
CA GLU A 20 -3.78 -14.31 18.91
C GLU A 20 -3.52 -14.67 17.45
N SER A 21 -3.09 -15.91 17.23
CA SER A 21 -2.92 -16.51 15.91
C SER A 21 -4.26 -17.06 15.47
N LEU A 22 -5.06 -16.24 14.78
CA LEU A 22 -6.22 -16.73 14.06
C LEU A 22 -5.73 -17.42 12.77
N ILE A 23 -5.72 -18.74 12.79
CA ILE A 23 -5.41 -19.60 11.65
C ILE A 23 -6.66 -19.68 10.77
N THR A 24 -6.56 -19.27 9.52
CA THR A 24 -7.44 -19.71 8.44
C THR A 24 -6.59 -20.22 7.28
N GLY A 25 -6.98 -21.38 6.73
CA GLY A 25 -6.36 -21.97 5.54
C GLY A 25 -6.52 -21.02 4.35
N GLU A 26 -5.42 -20.74 3.66
CA GLU A 26 -5.26 -19.67 2.66
C GLU A 26 -5.31 -18.22 3.19
N ALA A 27 -4.88 -17.98 4.43
CA ALA A 27 -4.52 -16.63 4.88
C ALA A 27 -3.18 -16.19 4.27
N VAL A 28 -3.15 -15.83 2.98
CA VAL A 28 -2.07 -14.98 2.48
C VAL A 28 -2.20 -13.67 3.24
N LEU A 29 -1.28 -13.42 4.17
CA LEU A 29 -1.12 -12.14 4.86
C LEU A 29 -0.86 -11.06 3.81
N LEU A 30 -1.92 -10.46 3.27
CA LEU A 30 -1.78 -9.26 2.47
C LEU A 30 -1.33 -8.16 3.42
N ASP A 31 -0.10 -7.70 3.26
CA ASP A 31 0.40 -6.50 3.90
C ASP A 31 -0.33 -5.29 3.30
N LEU A 32 -1.53 -5.03 3.82
CA LEU A 32 -2.38 -3.93 3.38
C LEU A 32 -1.75 -2.62 3.85
N ARG A 33 -1.01 -1.98 2.95
CA ARG A 33 -0.43 -0.67 3.20
C ARG A 33 -1.55 0.34 3.45
N THR A 34 -1.62 0.83 4.68
CA THR A 34 -2.60 1.84 5.08
C THR A 34 -2.30 3.17 4.38
N ALA A 35 -3.34 3.90 4.02
CA ALA A 35 -3.18 5.23 3.44
C ALA A 35 -2.59 6.19 4.48
N SER A 36 -1.62 7.01 4.07
CA SER A 36 -1.06 8.03 4.95
C SER A 36 -2.13 9.05 5.38
N PHE A 37 -1.96 9.64 6.57
CA PHE A 37 -2.88 10.66 7.07
C PHE A 37 -3.04 11.82 6.06
N ALA A 38 -1.96 12.24 5.39
CA ALA A 38 -1.99 13.34 4.43
C ALA A 38 -2.94 13.03 3.24
N VAL A 39 -2.80 11.84 2.65
CA VAL A 39 -3.69 11.38 1.56
C VAL A 39 -5.15 11.35 2.03
N ARG A 40 -5.39 10.90 3.27
CA ARG A 40 -6.72 10.92 3.86
C ARG A 40 -7.28 12.34 3.98
N MET A 41 -6.49 13.30 4.44
CA MET A 41 -6.91 14.69 4.57
C MET A 41 -7.31 15.29 3.22
N VAL A 42 -6.51 15.08 2.17
CA VAL A 42 -6.86 15.61 0.85
C VAL A 42 -8.12 14.91 0.30
N SER A 43 -8.26 13.59 0.48
CA SER A 43 -9.50 12.89 0.11
C SER A 43 -10.72 13.45 0.86
N ALA A 44 -10.59 13.72 2.16
CA ALA A 44 -11.65 14.26 2.99
C ALA A 44 -11.99 15.71 2.62
N ALA A 45 -11.01 16.52 2.22
CA ALA A 45 -11.24 17.87 1.74
C ALA A 45 -12.06 17.87 0.44
N ILE A 46 -11.73 16.98 -0.52
CA ILE A 46 -12.50 16.82 -1.77
C ILE A 46 -13.93 16.38 -1.47
N ASP A 47 -14.09 15.37 -0.60
CA ASP A 47 -15.42 14.91 -0.18
C ASP A 47 -16.20 16.01 0.55
N GLY A 48 -15.53 16.82 1.37
CA GLY A 48 -16.12 17.96 2.08
C GLY A 48 -16.63 19.04 1.11
N VAL A 49 -15.88 19.35 0.04
CA VAL A 49 -16.34 20.27 -1.02
C VAL A 49 -17.56 19.70 -1.74
N ALA A 50 -17.54 18.41 -2.08
CA ALA A 50 -18.70 17.76 -2.70
C ALA A 50 -19.93 17.77 -1.78
N GLN A 51 -19.76 17.46 -0.49
CA GLN A 51 -20.83 17.53 0.51
C GLN A 51 -21.37 18.94 0.69
N LEU A 52 -20.50 19.95 0.74
CA LEU A 52 -20.92 21.35 0.85
C LEU A 52 -21.71 21.78 -0.39
N GLY A 53 -21.27 21.38 -1.59
CA GLY A 53 -21.99 21.64 -2.84
C GLY A 53 -23.39 20.98 -2.85
N ILE A 54 -23.48 19.73 -2.41
CA ILE A 54 -24.76 19.00 -2.28
C ILE A 54 -25.66 19.70 -1.25
N LEU A 55 -25.12 20.11 -0.11
CA LEU A 55 -25.87 20.77 0.94
C LEU A 55 -26.42 22.12 0.46
N VAL A 56 -25.54 23.01 -0.03
CA VAL A 56 -25.94 24.36 -0.47
C VAL A 56 -26.86 24.28 -1.68
N GLY A 57 -26.47 23.54 -2.73
CA GLY A 57 -27.29 23.40 -3.93
C GLY A 57 -28.62 22.70 -3.65
N GLY A 58 -28.60 21.67 -2.80
CA GLY A 58 -29.79 20.95 -2.36
C GLY A 58 -30.76 21.83 -1.57
N THR A 59 -30.24 22.60 -0.60
CA THR A 59 -31.05 23.55 0.19
C THR A 59 -31.64 24.64 -0.70
N VAL A 60 -30.86 25.24 -1.61
CA VAL A 60 -31.38 26.24 -2.56
C VAL A 60 -32.46 25.63 -3.45
N GLY A 61 -32.26 24.41 -3.96
CA GLY A 61 -33.25 23.69 -4.77
C GLY A 61 -34.54 23.40 -4.00
N VAL A 62 -34.44 22.99 -2.73
CA VAL A 62 -35.61 22.81 -1.85
C VAL A 62 -36.34 24.13 -1.64
N VAL A 63 -35.64 25.20 -1.27
CA VAL A 63 -36.26 26.53 -1.05
C VAL A 63 -36.99 26.99 -2.32
N TRP A 64 -36.34 26.87 -3.47
CA TRP A 64 -36.93 27.23 -4.76
C TRP A 64 -38.18 26.39 -5.08
N ALA A 65 -38.10 25.07 -4.92
CA ALA A 65 -39.22 24.17 -5.21
C ALA A 65 -40.42 24.42 -4.26
N MET A 66 -40.16 24.61 -2.97
CA MET A 66 -41.20 24.89 -1.98
C MET A 66 -41.89 26.23 -2.26
N SER A 67 -41.10 27.25 -2.63
CA SER A 67 -41.64 28.57 -3.02
C SER A 67 -42.46 28.48 -4.31
N ALA A 68 -42.00 27.74 -5.32
CA ALA A 68 -42.72 27.57 -6.59
C ALA A 68 -44.07 26.83 -6.41
N LEU A 69 -44.14 25.91 -5.44
CA LEU A 69 -45.34 25.13 -5.13
C LEU A 69 -46.25 25.79 -4.07
N ASN A 70 -45.88 26.97 -3.54
CA ASN A 70 -46.56 27.66 -2.44
C ASN A 70 -46.84 26.76 -1.23
N LEU A 71 -45.86 25.92 -0.86
CA LEU A 71 -45.95 25.06 0.31
C LEU A 71 -45.67 25.84 1.60
N ASP A 72 -46.19 25.35 2.71
CA ASP A 72 -46.00 25.99 4.02
C ASP A 72 -44.56 25.85 4.57
N ASP A 73 -44.28 26.61 5.62
CA ASP A 73 -42.97 26.60 6.29
C ASP A 73 -42.64 25.23 6.91
N GLY A 74 -43.65 24.40 7.20
CA GLY A 74 -43.48 23.05 7.72
C GLY A 74 -42.82 22.13 6.68
N PHE A 75 -43.31 22.16 5.44
CA PHE A 75 -42.69 21.42 4.33
C PHE A 75 -41.27 21.91 4.03
N LEU A 76 -41.04 23.23 4.11
CA LEU A 76 -39.71 23.80 3.93
C LEU A 76 -38.73 23.27 4.99
N ALA A 77 -39.10 23.34 6.27
CA ALA A 77 -38.27 22.85 7.37
C ALA A 77 -37.97 21.36 7.24
N ALA A 78 -38.98 20.55 6.90
CA ALA A 78 -38.81 19.12 6.66
C ALA A 78 -37.87 18.84 5.48
N GLY A 79 -38.01 19.57 4.38
CA GLY A 79 -37.16 19.44 3.20
C GLY A 79 -35.71 19.79 3.48
N VAL A 80 -35.45 20.90 4.18
CA VAL A 80 -34.09 21.33 4.56
C VAL A 80 -33.45 20.33 5.53
N LEU A 81 -34.21 19.80 6.49
CA LEU A 81 -33.74 18.76 7.39
C LEU A 81 -33.37 17.48 6.63
N LEU A 82 -34.26 17.02 5.75
CA LEU A 82 -34.03 15.84 4.93
C LEU A 82 -32.77 16.00 4.07
N MET A 83 -32.61 17.15 3.40
CA MET A 83 -31.43 17.42 2.59
C MET A 83 -30.15 17.47 3.42
N SER A 84 -30.20 18.01 4.64
CA SER A 84 -29.06 18.04 5.55
C SER A 84 -28.64 16.61 5.94
N VAL A 85 -29.59 15.76 6.33
CA VAL A 85 -29.34 14.35 6.65
C VAL A 85 -28.80 13.60 5.42
N SER A 86 -29.38 13.84 4.24
CA SER A 86 -28.92 13.25 2.99
C SER A 86 -27.50 13.69 2.62
N ALA A 87 -27.10 14.94 2.87
CA ALA A 87 -25.75 15.42 2.58
C ALA A 87 -24.70 14.85 3.56
N TYR A 88 -24.98 14.89 4.86
CA TYR A 88 -24.02 14.49 5.88
C TYR A 88 -23.94 12.98 6.10
N VAL A 89 -25.05 12.26 5.97
CA VAL A 89 -25.12 10.80 6.19
C VAL A 89 -25.40 10.05 4.89
N GLY A 90 -26.36 10.51 4.10
CA GLY A 90 -26.75 9.84 2.86
C GLY A 90 -25.61 9.75 1.85
N TYR A 91 -24.99 10.87 1.48
CA TYR A 91 -23.90 10.93 0.50
C TYR A 91 -22.73 9.99 0.83
N PRO A 92 -22.10 10.04 2.03
CA PRO A 92 -20.95 9.20 2.31
C PRO A 92 -21.33 7.72 2.36
N VAL A 93 -22.51 7.38 2.90
CA VAL A 93 -22.99 6.00 2.95
C VAL A 93 -23.28 5.47 1.54
N LEU A 94 -24.01 6.23 0.73
CA LEU A 94 -24.34 5.84 -0.65
C LEU A 94 -23.09 5.71 -1.50
N CYS A 95 -22.15 6.64 -1.41
CA CYS A 95 -20.88 6.53 -2.11
C CYS A 95 -20.14 5.26 -1.71
N GLU A 96 -19.99 4.99 -0.40
CA GLU A 96 -19.28 3.81 0.06
C GLU A 96 -19.98 2.50 -0.35
N MET A 97 -21.31 2.47 -0.41
CA MET A 97 -22.04 1.28 -0.85
C MET A 97 -21.96 1.07 -2.37
N LEU A 98 -22.14 2.13 -3.15
CA LEU A 98 -22.17 2.05 -4.62
C LEU A 98 -20.76 1.90 -5.22
N LEU A 99 -19.75 2.49 -4.58
CA LEU A 99 -18.37 2.54 -5.05
C LEU A 99 -17.45 1.59 -4.26
N GLN A 100 -18.02 0.59 -3.58
CA GLN A 100 -17.27 -0.49 -2.90
C GLN A 100 -16.23 0.03 -1.89
N GLY A 101 -16.65 0.91 -0.98
CA GLY A 101 -15.81 1.51 0.06
C GLY A 101 -15.09 2.79 -0.38
N ARG A 102 -15.41 3.33 -1.56
CA ARG A 102 -14.83 4.57 -2.09
C ARG A 102 -15.83 5.73 -2.03
N SER A 103 -15.30 6.93 -1.99
CA SER A 103 -15.99 8.22 -2.14
C SER A 103 -15.31 8.98 -3.29
N LEU A 104 -15.85 10.13 -3.71
CA LEU A 104 -15.26 10.92 -4.79
C LEU A 104 -13.80 11.28 -4.50
N GLY A 105 -13.51 11.82 -3.30
CA GLY A 105 -12.16 12.16 -2.89
C GLY A 105 -11.25 10.93 -2.84
N ARG A 106 -11.76 9.78 -2.39
CA ARG A 106 -10.99 8.54 -2.35
C ARG A 106 -10.72 7.96 -3.74
N LEU A 107 -11.64 8.11 -4.69
CA LEU A 107 -11.43 7.74 -6.09
C LEU A 107 -10.28 8.56 -6.69
N VAL A 108 -10.27 9.87 -6.46
CA VAL A 108 -9.20 10.76 -6.92
C VAL A 108 -7.86 10.39 -6.28
N MET A 109 -7.86 10.12 -4.97
CA MET A 109 -6.65 9.77 -4.21
C MET A 109 -6.22 8.31 -4.37
N GLY A 110 -6.99 7.47 -5.06
CA GLY A 110 -6.68 6.05 -5.25
C GLY A 110 -6.69 5.25 -3.94
N THR A 111 -7.59 5.59 -3.02
CA THR A 111 -7.76 4.91 -1.73
C THR A 111 -9.14 4.25 -1.64
N ARG A 112 -9.29 3.28 -0.75
CA ARG A 112 -10.60 2.73 -0.39
C ARG A 112 -10.65 2.35 1.06
N VAL A 113 -11.84 2.23 1.62
CA VAL A 113 -12.04 1.64 2.95
C VAL A 113 -12.39 0.17 2.81
N VAL A 114 -11.78 -0.62 3.68
CA VAL A 114 -12.04 -2.04 3.86
C VAL A 114 -12.23 -2.34 5.34
N ARG A 115 -12.80 -3.50 5.64
CA ARG A 115 -12.79 -4.03 7.00
C ARG A 115 -11.38 -4.37 7.43
N GLU A 116 -11.15 -4.48 8.74
CA GLU A 116 -9.86 -4.94 9.26
C GLU A 116 -9.47 -6.33 8.77
N ASP A 117 -10.44 -7.19 8.50
CA ASP A 117 -10.23 -8.52 7.90
C ASP A 117 -9.99 -8.48 6.38
N GLY A 118 -9.87 -7.29 5.79
CA GLY A 118 -9.69 -7.09 4.34
C GLY A 118 -10.97 -7.22 3.49
N GLY A 119 -12.08 -7.63 4.09
CA GLY A 119 -13.38 -7.75 3.42
C GLY A 119 -14.07 -6.43 3.07
N PRO A 120 -15.16 -6.46 2.29
CA PRO A 120 -15.94 -5.28 1.93
C PRO A 120 -16.63 -4.66 3.15
N VAL A 121 -16.85 -3.35 3.10
CA VAL A 121 -17.51 -2.59 4.18
C VAL A 121 -19.01 -2.85 4.17
N HIS A 122 -19.61 -2.99 5.36
CA HIS A 122 -21.06 -3.10 5.50
C HIS A 122 -21.72 -1.72 5.67
N VAL A 123 -23.01 -1.63 5.30
CA VAL A 123 -23.84 -0.43 5.49
C VAL A 123 -23.73 0.13 6.92
N ARG A 124 -23.86 -0.73 7.94
CA ARG A 124 -23.78 -0.32 9.35
C ARG A 124 -22.46 0.37 9.72
N GLN A 125 -21.36 -0.10 9.14
CA GLN A 125 -20.02 0.45 9.39
C GLN A 125 -19.90 1.82 8.72
N SER A 126 -20.40 1.96 7.48
CA SER A 126 -20.44 3.25 6.79
C SER A 126 -21.34 4.26 7.49
N VAL A 127 -22.52 3.86 7.99
CA VAL A 127 -23.41 4.74 8.76
C VAL A 127 -22.74 5.21 10.04
N LEU A 128 -22.13 4.30 10.81
CA LEU A 128 -21.41 4.68 12.03
C LEU A 128 -20.30 5.69 11.73
N ARG A 129 -19.55 5.49 10.65
CA ARG A 129 -18.48 6.41 10.23
C ARG A 129 -19.02 7.76 9.77
N ALA A 130 -20.18 7.79 9.12
CA ALA A 130 -20.83 9.04 8.71
C ALA A 130 -21.37 9.83 9.91
N VAL A 131 -21.98 9.14 10.89
CA VAL A 131 -22.44 9.77 12.14
C VAL A 131 -21.24 10.28 12.95
N MET A 132 -20.19 9.47 13.10
CA MET A 132 -18.98 9.88 13.80
C MET A 132 -18.29 11.06 13.12
N ALA A 133 -18.34 11.13 11.77
CA ALA A 133 -17.81 12.27 11.02
C ALA A 133 -18.48 13.60 11.40
N MET A 134 -19.75 13.60 11.80
CA MET A 134 -20.41 14.81 12.32
C MET A 134 -19.69 15.37 13.54
N LEU A 135 -19.25 14.48 14.45
CA LEU A 135 -18.57 14.87 15.68
C LEU A 135 -17.07 15.14 15.44
N GLU A 136 -16.37 14.22 14.78
CA GLU A 136 -14.91 14.27 14.65
C GLU A 136 -14.39 15.13 13.50
N ILE A 137 -15.25 15.46 12.51
CA ILE A 137 -14.89 16.32 11.36
C ILE A 137 -15.66 17.62 11.42
N TRP A 138 -16.99 17.57 11.38
CA TRP A 138 -17.80 18.79 11.21
C TRP A 138 -17.81 19.66 12.48
N ALA A 139 -18.01 19.06 13.66
CA ALA A 139 -18.05 19.80 14.92
C ALA A 139 -16.67 20.30 15.39
N THR A 140 -15.57 19.68 14.94
CA THR A 140 -14.19 20.02 15.39
C THR A 140 -13.28 20.48 14.25
N ALA A 141 -13.84 20.78 13.07
CA ALA A 141 -13.08 21.09 11.85
C ALA A 141 -11.97 20.05 11.53
N GLY A 142 -12.21 18.78 11.86
CA GLY A 142 -11.26 17.68 11.64
C GLY A 142 -10.15 17.54 12.69
N ALA A 143 -10.10 18.39 13.73
CA ALA A 143 -9.04 18.33 14.74
C ALA A 143 -9.01 16.98 15.47
N LEU A 144 -10.19 16.43 15.82
CA LEU A 144 -10.29 15.16 16.52
C LEU A 144 -9.95 13.96 15.61
N ALA A 145 -10.42 14.02 14.35
CA ALA A 145 -10.06 13.02 13.33
C ALA A 145 -8.55 13.00 13.05
N LEU A 146 -7.93 14.17 13.01
CA LEU A 146 -6.48 14.33 12.81
C LEU A 146 -5.70 13.74 13.97
N THR A 147 -6.05 14.15 15.20
CA THR A 147 -5.35 13.72 16.41
C THR A 147 -5.38 12.20 16.55
N SER A 148 -6.55 11.57 16.39
CA SER A 148 -6.68 10.11 16.42
C SER A 148 -5.88 9.42 15.30
N SER A 149 -5.91 9.96 14.08
CA SER A 149 -5.17 9.40 12.94
C SER A 149 -3.65 9.52 13.07
N VAL A 150 -3.13 10.50 13.80
CA VAL A 150 -1.69 10.64 14.05
C VAL A 150 -1.22 9.68 15.14
N LEU A 151 -2.05 9.43 16.15
CA LEU A 151 -1.72 8.57 17.29
C LEU A 151 -1.84 7.07 16.95
N ASP A 152 -2.76 6.69 16.05
CA ASP A 152 -2.95 5.30 15.65
C ASP A 152 -1.89 4.85 14.62
N ARG A 153 -1.28 3.68 14.85
CA ARG A 153 -0.24 3.12 13.96
C ARG A 153 -0.74 2.85 12.54
N LYS A 154 -2.03 2.58 12.36
CA LYS A 154 -2.68 2.34 11.07
C LYS A 154 -3.29 3.64 10.49
N SER A 155 -3.04 4.78 11.12
CA SER A 155 -3.60 6.09 10.80
C SER A 155 -5.13 6.12 10.69
N ARG A 156 -5.83 5.43 11.60
CA ARG A 156 -7.30 5.39 11.67
C ARG A 156 -7.85 6.54 12.51
N ARG A 157 -8.97 7.13 12.07
CA ARG A 157 -9.73 8.09 12.89
C ARG A 157 -10.73 7.38 13.81
N ILE A 158 -11.34 8.08 14.76
CA ILE A 158 -12.26 7.50 15.76
C ILE A 158 -13.41 6.74 15.07
N GLY A 159 -14.00 7.32 14.03
CA GLY A 159 -15.06 6.64 13.27
C GLY A 159 -14.60 5.31 12.65
N ASP A 160 -13.37 5.23 12.16
CA ASP A 160 -12.83 4.00 11.57
C ASP A 160 -12.54 2.94 12.64
N LEU A 161 -12.02 3.36 13.81
CA LEU A 161 -11.74 2.50 14.97
C LEU A 161 -13.03 1.87 15.49
N LEU A 162 -14.08 2.68 15.68
CA LEU A 162 -15.38 2.18 16.17
C LEU A 162 -16.07 1.27 15.15
N ALA A 163 -15.87 1.52 13.85
CA ALA A 163 -16.45 0.70 12.80
C ALA A 163 -15.64 -0.57 12.47
N GLY A 164 -14.43 -0.73 13.01
CA GLY A 164 -13.53 -1.84 12.67
C GLY A 164 -13.13 -1.82 11.19
N THR A 165 -12.71 -0.65 10.71
CA THR A 165 -12.36 -0.42 9.30
C THR A 165 -11.01 0.27 9.16
N VAL A 166 -10.41 0.13 7.99
CA VAL A 166 -9.13 0.75 7.65
C VAL A 166 -9.16 1.29 6.22
N VAL A 167 -8.49 2.43 6.00
CA VAL A 167 -8.30 3.01 4.67
C VAL A 167 -7.00 2.46 4.09
N ILE A 168 -7.08 1.82 2.94
CA ILE A 168 -5.92 1.29 2.22
C ILE A 168 -5.64 2.08 0.95
N GLN A 169 -4.38 2.11 0.55
CA GLN A 169 -3.96 2.68 -0.73
C GLN A 169 -4.06 1.60 -1.82
N GLU A 170 -4.95 1.76 -2.81
CA GLU A 170 -5.09 0.82 -3.93
C GLU A 170 -4.21 1.22 -5.11
N ARG A 171 -4.21 2.50 -5.46
CA ARG A 171 -3.44 3.01 -6.59
C ARG A 171 -2.14 3.60 -6.06
N MET A 172 -1.16 2.73 -5.88
CA MET A 172 0.23 3.18 -5.84
C MET A 172 0.74 3.08 -7.27
N ALA A 173 1.36 4.14 -7.79
CA ALA A 173 2.32 3.92 -8.87
C ALA A 173 3.30 2.89 -8.31
N ALA A 174 3.41 1.72 -8.95
CA ALA A 174 4.46 0.78 -8.59
C ALA A 174 5.74 1.61 -8.55
N PRO A 175 6.53 1.60 -7.45
CA PRO A 175 7.79 2.33 -7.42
C PRO A 175 8.52 1.97 -8.71
N GLU A 176 8.83 2.96 -9.55
CA GLU A 176 9.59 2.65 -10.74
C GLU A 176 10.84 1.94 -10.25
N PRO A 177 11.08 0.69 -10.69
CA PRO A 177 12.26 -0.01 -10.25
C PRO A 177 13.43 0.86 -10.68
N ASN A 178 14.25 1.29 -9.73
CA ASN A 178 15.49 2.02 -10.02
C ASN A 178 16.38 1.07 -10.83
N ARG A 179 16.20 1.10 -12.15
CA ARG A 179 16.93 0.26 -13.09
C ARG A 179 18.31 0.90 -13.19
N VAL A 180 19.28 0.23 -12.60
CA VAL A 180 20.67 0.51 -12.89
C VAL A 180 20.86 0.28 -14.39
N GLU A 181 21.19 1.32 -15.13
CA GLU A 181 21.44 1.23 -16.57
C GLU A 181 22.75 0.49 -16.83
N LEU A 182 22.78 -0.29 -17.92
CA LEU A 182 23.98 -0.97 -18.37
C LEU A 182 24.92 0.05 -19.02
N PRO A 183 26.14 0.28 -18.48
CA PRO A 183 27.09 1.19 -19.10
C PRO A 183 27.43 0.75 -20.53
N GLU A 184 27.45 1.70 -21.47
CA GLU A 184 27.62 1.37 -22.89
C GLU A 184 28.93 0.64 -23.18
N GLN A 185 30.00 0.98 -22.45
CA GLN A 185 31.32 0.35 -22.64
C GLN A 185 31.33 -1.14 -22.28
N LEU A 186 30.37 -1.60 -21.47
CA LEU A 186 30.28 -2.98 -20.99
C LEU A 186 29.16 -3.77 -21.69
N ARG A 187 28.53 -3.21 -22.72
CA ARG A 187 27.45 -3.89 -23.46
C ARG A 187 27.92 -5.18 -24.11
N SER A 188 29.07 -5.14 -24.79
CA SER A 188 29.68 -6.31 -25.43
C SER A 188 30.11 -7.38 -24.43
N TRP A 189 30.62 -6.96 -23.27
CA TRP A 189 30.95 -7.88 -22.18
C TRP A 189 29.68 -8.56 -21.63
N ALA A 190 28.62 -7.79 -21.38
CA ALA A 190 27.39 -8.29 -20.78
C ALA A 190 26.66 -9.32 -21.66
N GLU A 191 26.80 -9.25 -22.98
CA GLU A 191 26.23 -10.22 -23.92
C GLU A 191 26.80 -11.63 -23.74
N GLY A 192 28.11 -11.73 -23.45
CA GLY A 192 28.81 -13.01 -23.24
C GLY A 192 29.05 -13.38 -21.77
N ALA A 193 28.76 -12.47 -20.84
CA ALA A 193 29.03 -12.70 -19.42
C ALA A 193 28.06 -13.72 -18.81
N ASP A 194 28.58 -14.72 -18.10
CA ASP A 194 27.79 -15.52 -17.18
C ASP A 194 27.80 -14.91 -15.77
N VAL A 195 26.65 -14.34 -15.39
CA VAL A 195 26.39 -13.79 -14.06
C VAL A 195 25.65 -14.84 -13.23
N GLY A 196 26.39 -15.46 -12.32
CA GLY A 196 25.89 -16.48 -11.39
C GLY A 196 24.93 -15.94 -10.34
N ARG A 197 24.62 -16.77 -9.33
CA ARG A 197 23.77 -16.36 -8.21
C ARG A 197 24.61 -15.55 -7.22
N LEU A 198 24.35 -14.25 -7.13
CA LEU A 198 24.94 -13.39 -6.11
C LEU A 198 24.27 -13.64 -4.75
N PRO A 199 25.03 -13.60 -3.64
CA PRO A 199 24.46 -13.50 -2.31
C PRO A 199 23.52 -12.30 -2.20
N VAL A 200 22.38 -12.46 -1.52
CA VAL A 200 21.35 -11.42 -1.41
C VAL A 200 21.92 -10.15 -0.79
N THR A 201 22.73 -10.28 0.25
CA THR A 201 23.40 -9.16 0.93
C THR A 201 24.34 -8.41 0.00
N LEU A 202 25.15 -9.12 -0.79
CA LEU A 202 26.05 -8.48 -1.77
C LEU A 202 25.27 -7.69 -2.83
N ALA A 203 24.18 -8.26 -3.35
CA ALA A 203 23.34 -7.56 -4.32
C ALA A 203 22.66 -6.32 -3.71
N GLN A 204 22.27 -6.38 -2.44
CA GLN A 204 21.74 -5.23 -1.69
C GLN A 204 22.80 -4.17 -1.43
N ASP A 205 24.01 -4.56 -1.04
CA ASP A 205 25.13 -3.64 -0.82
C ASP A 205 25.41 -2.82 -2.10
N ILE A 206 25.52 -3.48 -3.25
CA ILE A 206 25.73 -2.84 -4.56
C ILE A 206 24.57 -1.90 -4.91
N ARG A 207 23.32 -2.37 -4.79
CA ARG A 207 22.12 -1.55 -5.08
C ARG A 207 21.97 -0.38 -4.12
N SER A 208 22.51 -0.47 -2.91
CA SER A 208 22.53 0.63 -1.96
C SER A 208 23.61 1.65 -2.29
N LEU A 209 24.76 1.23 -2.85
CA LEU A 209 25.90 2.09 -3.14
C LEU A 209 25.64 2.94 -4.39
N LEU A 210 25.28 2.31 -5.50
CA LEU A 210 25.22 2.96 -6.82
C LEU A 210 24.35 4.24 -6.86
N PRO A 211 23.13 4.28 -6.29
CA PRO A 211 22.27 5.47 -6.37
C PRO A 211 22.78 6.67 -5.57
N ARG A 212 23.72 6.46 -4.63
CA ARG A 212 24.27 7.50 -3.75
C ARG A 212 25.77 7.71 -3.94
N ALA A 213 26.39 7.06 -4.91
CA ALA A 213 27.85 7.06 -5.09
C ALA A 213 28.41 8.48 -5.20
N ASP A 214 27.69 9.40 -5.86
CA ASP A 214 28.11 10.80 -6.03
C ASP A 214 28.01 11.66 -4.76
N ARG A 215 27.30 11.18 -3.73
CA ARG A 215 27.18 11.86 -2.43
C ARG A 215 28.22 11.38 -1.41
N ILE A 216 28.98 10.34 -1.73
CA ILE A 216 29.99 9.75 -0.84
C ILE A 216 31.35 10.40 -1.14
N HIS A 217 32.13 10.64 -0.08
CA HIS A 217 33.49 11.17 -0.21
C HIS A 217 34.33 10.30 -1.18
N PRO A 218 35.07 10.88 -2.14
CA PRO A 218 35.71 10.14 -3.24
C PRO A 218 36.62 8.99 -2.81
N ALA A 219 37.38 9.17 -1.72
CA ALA A 219 38.28 8.13 -1.22
C ALA A 219 37.52 6.90 -0.68
N SER A 220 36.48 7.13 0.12
CA SER A 220 35.64 6.08 0.71
C SER A 220 34.81 5.37 -0.37
N ARG A 221 34.28 6.13 -1.34
CA ARG A 221 33.60 5.59 -2.52
C ARG A 221 34.49 4.57 -3.24
N LYS A 222 35.72 4.95 -3.60
CA LYS A 222 36.65 4.04 -4.28
C LYS A 222 36.99 2.79 -3.47
N GLN A 223 37.11 2.91 -2.14
CA GLN A 223 37.38 1.77 -1.27
C GLN A 223 36.18 0.79 -1.24
N LEU A 224 34.96 1.30 -1.04
CA LEU A 224 33.75 0.46 -1.03
C LEU A 224 33.52 -0.21 -2.39
N SER A 225 33.67 0.54 -3.49
CA SER A 225 33.49 0.00 -4.84
C SER A 225 34.49 -1.12 -5.15
N ARG A 226 35.73 -1.02 -4.65
CA ARG A 226 36.75 -2.08 -4.79
C ARG A 226 36.45 -3.32 -3.93
N ASP A 227 36.00 -3.14 -2.69
CA ASP A 227 35.58 -4.25 -1.83
C ASP A 227 34.43 -5.05 -2.47
N LEU A 228 33.39 -4.33 -2.92
CA LEU A 228 32.24 -4.95 -3.58
C LEU A 228 32.64 -5.63 -4.90
N LEU A 229 33.55 -5.03 -5.67
CA LEU A 229 34.11 -5.63 -6.88
C LEU A 229 34.78 -6.98 -6.55
N GLN A 230 35.68 -7.01 -5.57
CA GLN A 230 36.39 -8.24 -5.17
C GLN A 230 35.43 -9.35 -4.72
N ARG A 231 34.38 -9.00 -3.97
CA ARG A 231 33.34 -9.95 -3.54
C ARG A 231 32.44 -10.41 -4.70
N THR A 232 32.34 -9.65 -5.78
CA THR A 232 31.50 -9.96 -6.95
C THR A 232 32.23 -10.86 -7.95
N LEU A 233 33.55 -10.72 -8.11
CA LEU A 233 34.35 -11.47 -9.10
C LEU A 233 34.16 -13.01 -9.04
N PRO A 234 34.05 -13.68 -7.87
CA PRO A 234 33.84 -15.13 -7.82
C PRO A 234 32.51 -15.60 -8.42
N HIS A 235 31.56 -14.69 -8.62
CA HIS A 235 30.20 -15.00 -9.08
C HIS A 235 29.96 -14.61 -10.55
N VAL A 236 30.98 -14.12 -11.25
CA VAL A 236 30.84 -13.56 -12.60
C VAL A 236 32.00 -14.01 -13.48
N ALA A 237 31.70 -14.50 -14.69
CA ALA A 237 32.70 -14.83 -15.70
C ALA A 237 32.29 -14.25 -17.07
N PRO A 238 33.20 -13.72 -17.90
CA PRO A 238 34.61 -13.45 -17.62
C PRO A 238 34.79 -12.21 -16.72
N ALA A 239 36.00 -12.06 -16.16
CA ALA A 239 36.40 -10.87 -15.41
C ALA A 239 36.24 -9.58 -16.25
N PRO A 240 36.12 -8.40 -15.60
CA PRO A 240 36.00 -7.13 -16.31
C PRO A 240 37.16 -6.90 -17.29
N PRO A 241 36.92 -6.24 -18.44
CA PRO A 241 37.99 -5.77 -19.30
C PRO A 241 39.01 -4.90 -18.52
N PRO A 242 40.31 -4.98 -18.83
CA PRO A 242 41.32 -4.16 -18.17
C PRO A 242 40.99 -2.66 -18.25
N GLY A 243 41.14 -1.94 -17.14
CA GLY A 243 40.86 -0.50 -17.08
C GLY A 243 39.39 -0.13 -16.85
N THR A 244 38.50 -1.11 -16.66
CA THR A 244 37.09 -0.84 -16.33
C THR A 244 36.96 -0.20 -14.94
N ASP A 245 36.14 0.85 -14.84
CA ASP A 245 35.79 1.44 -13.55
C ASP A 245 34.98 0.44 -12.69
N PRO A 246 35.34 0.23 -11.40
CA PRO A 246 34.64 -0.71 -10.53
C PRO A 246 33.13 -0.50 -10.46
N GLU A 247 32.66 0.75 -10.49
CA GLU A 247 31.23 1.05 -10.37
C GLU A 247 30.48 0.76 -11.66
N ALA A 248 31.10 1.08 -12.81
CA ALA A 248 30.57 0.68 -14.11
C ALA A 248 30.42 -0.85 -14.19
N PHE A 249 31.41 -1.60 -13.72
CA PHE A 249 31.33 -3.05 -13.69
C PHE A 249 30.22 -3.57 -12.76
N LEU A 250 30.13 -3.06 -11.53
CA LEU A 250 29.07 -3.44 -10.59
C LEU A 250 27.67 -3.11 -11.13
N ALA A 251 27.53 -1.96 -11.82
CA ALA A 251 26.32 -1.58 -12.51
C ALA A 251 25.96 -2.56 -13.64
N ALA A 252 26.94 -2.97 -14.44
CA ALA A 252 26.76 -3.97 -15.50
C ALA A 252 26.33 -5.33 -14.94
N VAL A 253 26.93 -5.79 -13.84
CA VAL A 253 26.57 -7.07 -13.20
C VAL A 253 25.13 -7.05 -12.68
N VAL A 254 24.73 -5.99 -11.97
CA VAL A 254 23.37 -5.91 -11.39
C VAL A 254 22.30 -5.70 -12.46
N SER A 255 22.60 -4.91 -13.50
CA SER A 255 21.68 -4.70 -14.63
C SER A 255 21.48 -5.99 -15.44
N GLU A 256 22.55 -6.71 -15.77
CA GLU A 256 22.48 -7.98 -16.49
C GLU A 256 21.74 -9.04 -15.68
N ARG A 257 22.00 -9.11 -14.37
CA ARG A 257 21.26 -10.02 -13.49
C ARG A 257 19.76 -9.70 -13.46
N SER A 258 19.42 -8.42 -13.31
CA SER A 258 18.03 -7.97 -13.27
C SER A 258 17.33 -8.23 -14.61
N ARG A 259 18.02 -8.06 -15.73
CA ARG A 259 17.54 -8.42 -17.08
C ARG A 259 17.21 -9.91 -17.19
N ARG A 260 18.09 -10.79 -16.73
CA ARG A 260 17.88 -12.25 -16.75
C ARG A 260 16.72 -12.68 -15.86
N ASP A 261 16.62 -12.11 -14.67
CA ASP A 261 15.52 -12.40 -13.75
C ASP A 261 14.18 -11.91 -14.31
N GLU A 262 14.14 -10.74 -14.96
CA GLU A 262 12.96 -10.22 -15.67
C GLU A 262 12.55 -11.15 -16.83
N LEU A 263 13.50 -11.65 -17.62
CA LEU A 263 13.21 -12.61 -18.70
C LEU A 263 12.64 -13.93 -18.18
N ARG A 264 13.18 -14.45 -17.07
CA ARG A 264 12.66 -15.68 -16.43
C ARG A 264 11.23 -15.48 -15.91
N LEU A 265 10.97 -14.35 -15.25
CA LEU A 265 9.64 -14.02 -14.74
C LEU A 265 8.63 -13.88 -15.88
N ARG A 266 8.99 -13.18 -16.96
CA ARG A 266 8.14 -13.04 -18.16
C ARG A 266 7.79 -14.40 -18.77
N LYS A 267 8.77 -15.31 -18.89
CA LYS A 267 8.53 -16.68 -19.38
C LYS A 267 7.62 -17.48 -18.46
N ALA A 268 7.83 -17.41 -17.14
CA ALA A 268 6.98 -18.10 -16.17
C ALA A 268 5.53 -17.60 -16.19
N VAL A 269 5.34 -16.28 -16.29
CA VAL A 269 4.00 -15.66 -16.41
C VAL A 269 3.33 -16.05 -17.73
N ALA A 270 4.07 -16.09 -18.84
CA ALA A 270 3.55 -16.54 -20.14
C ALA A 270 3.08 -18.00 -20.08
N ALA A 271 3.92 -18.91 -19.55
CA ALA A 271 3.55 -20.32 -19.37
C ALA A 271 2.32 -20.48 -18.46
N GLN A 272 2.23 -19.72 -17.36
CA GLN A 272 1.06 -19.74 -16.48
C GLN A 272 -0.21 -19.24 -17.17
N ARG A 273 -0.10 -18.24 -18.06
CA ARG A 273 -1.24 -17.75 -18.87
C ARG A 273 -1.71 -18.78 -19.89
N GLU A 274 -0.77 -19.49 -20.54
CA GLU A 274 -1.10 -20.58 -21.47
C GLU A 274 -1.83 -21.71 -20.75
N LEU A 275 -1.31 -22.18 -19.60
CA LEU A 275 -1.97 -23.17 -18.74
C LEU A 275 -3.37 -22.71 -18.29
N ALA A 276 -3.50 -21.45 -17.88
CA ALA A 276 -4.79 -20.89 -17.47
C ALA A 276 -5.78 -20.72 -18.64
N ALA A 277 -5.29 -20.58 -19.88
CA ALA A 277 -6.11 -20.54 -21.08
C ALA A 277 -6.57 -21.96 -21.47
N GLU A 278 -5.70 -22.97 -21.36
CA GLU A 278 -6.01 -24.37 -21.63
C GLU A 278 -7.06 -24.92 -20.64
N VAL A 279 -6.95 -24.59 -19.36
CA VAL A 279 -7.95 -24.96 -18.34
C VAL A 279 -9.30 -24.25 -18.56
N ARG A 280 -9.32 -23.08 -19.22
CA ARG A 280 -10.54 -22.31 -19.54
C ARG A 280 -11.25 -22.81 -20.80
N VAL A 281 -10.60 -23.63 -21.62
CA VAL A 281 -11.25 -24.33 -22.75
C VAL A 281 -11.61 -25.73 -22.27
N PRO A 282 -12.79 -25.96 -21.66
CA PRO A 282 -13.22 -27.33 -21.42
C PRO A 282 -13.34 -28.03 -22.76
N SER A 283 -12.83 -29.25 -22.80
CA SER A 283 -13.04 -30.27 -23.83
C SER A 283 -14.51 -30.35 -24.26
N ILE A 284 -14.90 -29.54 -25.24
CA ILE A 284 -16.10 -29.78 -26.05
C ILE A 284 -15.60 -30.46 -27.32
N THR A 285 -15.35 -31.76 -27.22
CA THR A 285 -15.30 -32.61 -28.40
C THR A 285 -15.71 -34.02 -28.03
N ALA A 286 -16.87 -34.39 -28.59
CA ALA A 286 -17.45 -35.72 -28.81
C ALA A 286 -17.91 -36.53 -27.59
#